data_AF-A0A9D5EMF7-F1
#
_entry.id   AF-A0A9D5EMF7-F1
#
_cell.length_a   1.000
_cell.length_b   1.000
_cell.length_c   1.000
_cell.angle_alpha   90.00
_cell.angle_beta   90.00
_cell.angle_gamma   90.00
#
_symmetry.space_group_name_H-M   'P 1'
#
loop_
_entity.id
_entity.type
_entity.pdbx_description
1 polymer ?
#
loop_
_entity_poly.entity_id
_entity_poly.type
_entity_poly.pdbx_seq_one_letter_code
_entity_poly.pdbx_strand_id
1 'polypeptide(L)'
;MAISCDPLLRHVLRDESLTRGLGDVEARMLVEWVTDWTELLADASRTEDDAWSCVRRLCRRGRAISRFVQLWTDPENRGAAGQLAAAERFAWPLPTRSVDPADLMHHILTWENQHPDS
;
A
#
# COMPACT_ATOMS: atom_id res chain seq x y z
N MET A 1 -20.46 -15.46 -11.32
CA MET A 1 -20.14 -14.40 -12.30
C MET A 1 -18.87 -13.74 -11.82
N ALA A 2 -17.85 -13.60 -12.66
CA ALA A 2 -16.66 -12.83 -12.30
C ALA A 2 -17.06 -11.37 -12.12
N ILE A 3 -16.61 -10.73 -11.03
CA ILE A 3 -16.86 -9.31 -10.77
C ILE A 3 -16.03 -8.52 -11.79
N SER A 4 -16.63 -7.50 -12.43
CA SER A 4 -15.88 -6.65 -13.35
C SER A 4 -14.81 -5.88 -12.59
N CYS A 5 -13.54 -6.06 -12.97
CA CYS A 5 -12.41 -5.41 -12.31
C CYS A 5 -12.21 -3.95 -12.77
N ASP A 6 -12.64 -3.60 -13.99
CA ASP A 6 -12.41 -2.27 -14.58
C ASP A 6 -12.86 -1.08 -13.70
N PRO A 7 -14.02 -1.11 -13.03
CA PRO A 7 -14.43 -0.02 -12.13
C PRO A 7 -13.53 0.10 -10.90
N LEU A 8 -13.04 -1.03 -10.37
CA LEU A 8 -12.14 -1.08 -9.21
C LEU A 8 -10.76 -0.54 -9.58
N LEU A 9 -10.17 -0.99 -10.69
CA LEU A 9 -8.90 -0.47 -11.19
C LEU A 9 -8.97 1.01 -11.51
N ARG A 10 -10.06 1.47 -12.13
CA ARG A 10 -10.27 2.90 -12.38
C ARG A 10 -10.35 3.71 -11.09
N HIS A 11 -10.94 3.15 -10.03
CA HIS A 11 -10.97 3.80 -8.72
C HIS A 11 -9.56 3.94 -8.12
N VAL A 12 -8.78 2.85 -8.13
CA VAL A 12 -7.38 2.84 -7.67
C VAL A 12 -6.53 3.86 -8.43
N LEU A 13 -6.55 3.81 -9.76
CA LEU A 13 -5.72 4.66 -10.61
C LEU A 13 -6.09 6.15 -10.54
N ARG A 14 -7.27 6.49 -10.02
CA ARG A 14 -7.70 7.87 -9.77
C ARG A 14 -7.40 8.35 -8.35
N ASP A 15 -6.98 7.47 -7.44
CA ASP A 15 -6.62 7.85 -6.08
C ASP A 15 -5.19 8.43 -6.05
N GLU A 16 -5.06 9.71 -6.39
CA GLU A 16 -3.77 10.44 -6.36
C GLU A 16 -3.11 10.43 -4.98
N SER A 17 -3.86 10.15 -3.91
CA SER A 17 -3.29 10.10 -2.56
C SER A 17 -2.41 8.87 -2.32
N LEU A 18 -2.46 7.85 -3.19
CA LEU A 18 -1.54 6.72 -3.15
C LEU A 18 -0.10 7.15 -3.45
N THR A 19 0.08 8.00 -4.46
CA THR A 19 1.41 8.33 -5.00
C THR A 19 1.91 9.71 -4.59
N ARG A 20 1.02 10.59 -4.08
CA ARG A 20 1.38 11.95 -3.70
C ARG A 20 2.54 12.00 -2.70
N GLY A 21 3.67 12.59 -3.10
CA GLY A 21 4.85 12.80 -2.27
C GLY A 21 5.89 11.68 -2.34
N LEU A 22 5.61 10.61 -3.10
CA LEU A 22 6.60 9.58 -3.44
C LEU A 22 7.46 10.02 -4.64
N GLY A 23 8.65 9.42 -4.76
CA GLY A 23 9.40 9.45 -6.01
C GLY A 23 8.76 8.53 -7.05
N ASP A 24 9.17 8.68 -8.31
CA ASP A 24 8.57 7.95 -9.43
C ASP A 24 8.70 6.44 -9.29
N VAL A 25 9.82 5.96 -8.72
CA VAL A 25 10.08 4.54 -8.52
C VAL A 25 9.14 3.96 -7.46
N GLU A 26 9.04 4.60 -6.29
CA GLU A 26 8.20 4.14 -5.19
C GLU A 26 6.71 4.24 -5.56
N ALA A 27 6.33 5.33 -6.25
CA ALA A 27 4.97 5.52 -6.75
C ALA A 27 4.57 4.40 -7.71
N ARG A 28 5.44 4.06 -8.67
CA ARG A 28 5.21 2.97 -9.61
C ARG A 28 5.06 1.63 -8.89
N MET A 29 5.98 1.30 -7.98
CA MET A 29 5.94 0.05 -7.22
C MET A 29 4.65 -0.09 -6.42
N LEU A 30 4.21 0.98 -5.75
CA LEU A 30 2.97 0.96 -4.98
C LEU A 30 1.75 0.81 -5.88
N VAL A 31 1.70 1.52 -7.01
CA VAL A 31 0.58 1.40 -7.96
C VAL A 31 0.49 -0.01 -8.52
N GLU A 32 1.60 -0.59 -9.00
CA GLU A 32 1.65 -1.97 -9.50
C GLU A 32 1.15 -2.96 -8.43
N TRP A 33 1.63 -2.82 -7.19
CA TRP A 33 1.16 -3.66 -6.09
C TRP A 33 -0.34 -3.51 -5.80
N VAL A 34 -0.88 -2.28 -5.75
CA VAL A 34 -2.31 -2.09 -5.50
C VAL A 34 -3.17 -2.60 -6.67
N THR A 35 -2.73 -2.45 -7.93
CA THR A 35 -3.47 -2.96 -9.09
C THR A 35 -3.49 -4.48 -9.12
N ASP A 36 -2.34 -5.13 -8.89
CA ASP A 36 -2.23 -6.59 -8.87
C ASP A 36 -3.12 -7.19 -7.77
N TRP A 37 -3.08 -6.62 -6.56
CA TRP A 37 -3.95 -7.05 -5.47
C TRP A 37 -5.43 -6.75 -5.73
N THR A 38 -5.76 -5.67 -6.44
CA THR A 38 -7.14 -5.36 -6.80
C THR A 38 -7.74 -6.43 -7.71
N GLU A 39 -6.97 -6.92 -8.69
CA GLU A 39 -7.38 -8.03 -9.55
C GLU A 39 -7.61 -9.31 -8.76
N LEU A 40 -6.63 -9.69 -7.90
CA LEU A 40 -6.74 -10.88 -7.05
C LEU A 40 -7.95 -10.83 -6.10
N LEU A 41 -8.20 -9.67 -5.49
CA LEU A 41 -9.33 -9.47 -4.58
C LEU A 41 -10.66 -9.52 -5.32
N ALA A 42 -10.74 -8.93 -6.53
CA ALA A 42 -11.94 -8.99 -7.36
C ALA A 42 -12.27 -10.44 -7.75
N ASP A 43 -11.26 -11.23 -8.12
CA ASP A 43 -11.42 -12.65 -8.47
C ASP A 43 -11.81 -13.52 -7.27
N ALA A 44 -11.28 -13.22 -6.08
CA ALA A 44 -11.58 -13.98 -4.87
C ALA A 44 -12.92 -13.61 -4.20
N SER A 45 -13.49 -12.45 -4.54
CA SER A 45 -14.69 -11.91 -3.88
C SER A 45 -15.97 -12.62 -4.31
N ARG A 46 -16.90 -12.79 -3.36
CA ARG A 46 -18.18 -13.47 -3.62
C ARG A 46 -19.24 -12.56 -4.20
N THR A 47 -19.14 -11.26 -3.91
CA THR A 47 -20.07 -10.22 -4.35
C THR A 47 -19.31 -8.95 -4.72
N GLU A 48 -19.93 -8.09 -5.52
CA GLU A 48 -19.34 -6.80 -5.87
C GLU A 48 -19.08 -5.92 -4.63
N ASP A 49 -19.98 -5.92 -3.66
CA ASP A 49 -19.82 -5.18 -2.40
C ASP A 49 -18.62 -5.65 -1.57
N ASP A 50 -18.35 -6.96 -1.60
CA ASP A 50 -17.18 -7.58 -0.96
C ASP A 50 -15.88 -7.12 -1.64
N ALA A 51 -15.83 -7.18 -2.98
CA ALA A 51 -14.69 -6.69 -3.76
C ALA A 51 -14.41 -5.22 -3.49
N TRP A 52 -15.43 -4.36 -3.52
CA TRP A 52 -15.28 -2.95 -3.18
C TRP A 52 -14.79 -2.73 -1.74
N SER A 53 -15.26 -3.53 -0.80
CA SER A 53 -14.83 -3.44 0.60
C SER A 53 -13.36 -3.82 0.76
N CYS A 54 -12.92 -4.88 0.09
CA CYS A 54 -11.54 -5.31 0.03
C CYS A 54 -10.63 -4.24 -0.62
N VAL A 55 -11.01 -3.73 -1.80
CA VAL A 55 -10.24 -2.70 -2.52
C VAL A 55 -10.15 -1.40 -1.72
N ARG A 56 -11.22 -0.96 -1.04
CA ARG A 56 -11.15 0.22 -0.16
C ARG A 56 -10.19 0.03 1.01
N ARG A 57 -10.11 -1.18 1.59
CA ARG A 57 -9.14 -1.50 2.64
C ARG A 57 -7.73 -1.50 2.09
N LEU A 58 -7.53 -2.08 0.91
CA LEU A 58 -6.25 -2.06 0.19
C LEU A 58 -5.77 -0.63 -0.09
N CYS A 59 -6.62 0.26 -0.62
CA CYS A 59 -6.24 1.65 -0.85
C CYS A 59 -5.85 2.39 0.44
N ARG A 60 -6.56 2.13 1.55
CA ARG A 60 -6.21 2.70 2.86
C ARG A 60 -4.83 2.20 3.32
N ARG A 61 -4.56 0.91 3.16
CA ARG A 61 -3.27 0.30 3.48
C ARG A 61 -2.14 0.89 2.62
N GLY A 62 -2.37 0.98 1.30
CA GLY A 62 -1.43 1.59 0.36
C GLY A 62 -1.09 3.05 0.69
N ARG A 63 -2.10 3.86 1.07
CA ARG A 63 -1.86 5.24 1.55
C ARG A 63 -1.03 5.28 2.82
N ALA A 64 -1.29 4.38 3.76
CA ALA A 64 -0.54 4.31 5.00
C ALA A 64 0.93 3.93 4.74
N ILE A 65 1.18 2.97 3.84
CA ILE A 65 2.52 2.61 3.35
C ILE A 65 3.21 3.82 2.70
N SER A 66 2.54 4.47 1.75
CA SER A 66 3.06 5.67 1.06
C SER A 66 3.47 6.75 2.07
N ARG A 67 2.60 7.04 3.04
CA ARG A 67 2.88 8.03 4.07
C ARG A 67 4.05 7.62 4.97
N PHE A 68 4.15 6.34 5.31
CA PHE A 68 5.28 5.83 6.08
C PHE A 68 6.61 6.02 5.34
N VAL A 69 6.68 5.65 4.05
CA VAL A 69 7.90 5.81 3.24
C VAL A 69 8.31 7.28 3.14
N GLN A 70 7.35 8.19 2.93
CA GLN A 70 7.60 9.63 2.94
C GLN A 70 8.21 10.11 4.26
N LEU A 71 7.59 9.74 5.39
CA LEU A 71 8.04 10.18 6.72
C LEU A 71 9.39 9.57 7.09
N TRP A 72 9.67 8.33 6.66
CA TRP A 72 10.91 7.63 7.01
C TRP A 72 12.13 8.19 6.27
N THR A 73 11.92 8.68 5.05
CA THR A 73 12.96 9.24 4.17
C THR A 73 13.59 10.49 4.76
N ASP A 74 12.80 11.27 5.51
CA ASP A 74 13.28 12.45 6.22
C ASP A 74 13.70 12.09 7.68
N PRO A 75 14.99 12.24 8.05
CA PRO A 75 15.46 11.96 9.39
C PRO A 75 14.68 12.66 10.52
N GLU A 76 14.19 13.89 10.28
CA GLU A 76 13.44 14.66 11.30
C GLU A 76 12.04 14.08 11.54
N ASN A 77 11.50 13.32 10.58
CA ASN A 77 10.15 12.78 10.59
C ASN A 77 10.07 11.28 10.94
N ARG A 78 11.20 10.60 11.18
CA ARG A 78 11.22 9.17 11.54
C ARG A 78 10.44 8.84 12.80
N GLY A 79 10.41 9.74 13.77
CA GLY A 79 9.57 9.57 14.96
C GLY A 79 8.08 9.49 14.61
N ALA A 80 7.62 10.35 13.71
CA ALA A 80 6.25 10.32 13.21
C ALA A 80 5.97 9.07 12.36
N ALA A 81 6.95 8.58 11.58
CA ALA A 81 6.84 7.31 10.87
C ALA A 81 6.64 6.14 11.85
N GLY A 82 7.38 6.10 12.96
CA GLY A 82 7.21 5.11 14.01
C GLY A 82 5.84 5.18 14.70
N GLN A 83 5.33 6.39 14.96
CA GLN A 83 3.98 6.58 15.50
C GLN A 83 2.89 6.12 14.53
N LEU A 84 3.04 6.44 13.24
CA LEU A 84 2.15 5.96 12.18
C LEU A 84 2.16 4.43 12.14
N ALA A 85 3.34 3.80 12.19
CA ALA A 85 3.44 2.35 12.20
C ALA A 85 2.74 1.70 13.39
N ALA A 86 2.83 2.31 14.57
CA ALA A 86 2.10 1.84 15.74
C ALA A 86 0.58 2.02 15.59
N ALA A 87 0.12 3.17 15.06
CA ALA A 87 -1.29 3.47 14.87
C ALA A 87 -1.96 2.57 13.81
N GLU A 88 -1.26 2.33 12.71
CA GLU A 88 -1.69 1.44 11.61
C GLU A 88 -1.39 -0.04 11.90
N ARG A 89 -0.75 -0.32 13.04
CA ARG A 89 -0.38 -1.66 13.52
C ARG A 89 0.42 -2.44 12.47
N PHE A 90 1.38 -1.77 11.83
CA PHE A 90 2.28 -2.44 10.89
C PHE A 90 3.07 -3.53 11.60
N ALA A 91 3.03 -4.74 11.03
CA ALA A 91 3.71 -5.91 11.60
C ALA A 91 5.04 -6.22 10.90
N TRP A 92 5.35 -5.55 9.79
CA TRP A 92 6.66 -5.64 9.16
C TRP A 92 7.76 -5.08 10.10
N PRO A 93 8.97 -5.66 10.08
CA PRO A 93 10.06 -5.17 10.91
C PRO A 93 10.47 -3.75 10.50
N LEU A 94 10.41 -2.81 11.44
CA LEU A 94 10.83 -1.43 11.17
C LEU A 94 12.35 -1.36 10.93
N PRO A 95 12.81 -0.63 9.90
CA PRO A 95 14.23 -0.47 9.65
C PRO A 95 14.93 0.25 10.80
N THR A 96 16.15 -0.18 11.13
CA THR A 96 16.96 0.42 12.22
C THR A 96 17.96 1.45 11.72
N ARG A 97 18.15 1.55 10.40
CA ARG A 97 19.09 2.45 9.73
C ARG A 97 18.39 3.24 8.63
N SER A 98 19.11 4.23 8.08
CA SER A 98 18.69 4.85 6.82
C SER A 98 18.66 3.79 5.72
N VAL A 99 17.57 3.76 4.96
CA VAL A 99 17.36 2.87 3.81
C VAL A 99 16.89 3.76 2.66
N ASP A 100 17.31 3.45 1.45
CA ASP A 100 16.80 4.13 0.26
C ASP A 100 15.28 3.97 0.16
N PRO A 101 14.51 4.99 -0.27
CA PRO A 101 13.05 4.91 -0.26
C PRO A 101 12.49 3.80 -1.17
N ALA A 102 13.14 3.50 -2.30
CA ALA A 102 12.75 2.40 -3.18
C ALA A 102 13.03 1.04 -2.53
N ASP A 103 14.19 0.87 -1.90
CA ASP A 103 14.51 -0.33 -1.13
C ASP A 103 13.53 -0.53 0.04
N LEU A 104 13.15 0.56 0.72
CA LEU A 104 12.18 0.52 1.81
C LEU A 104 10.80 0.09 1.32
N MET A 105 10.30 0.71 0.24
CA MET A 105 9.05 0.32 -0.41
C MET A 105 9.10 -1.15 -0.81
N HIS A 106 10.19 -1.60 -1.44
CA HIS A 106 10.35 -2.98 -1.87
C HIS A 106 10.25 -3.96 -0.72
N HIS A 107 10.94 -3.70 0.39
CA HIS A 107 10.88 -4.57 1.57
C HIS A 107 9.47 -4.63 2.18
N ILE A 108 8.78 -3.50 2.29
CA ILE A 108 7.43 -3.43 2.83
C ILE A 108 6.46 -4.25 1.97
N LEU A 109 6.43 -4.01 0.66
CA LEU A 109 5.51 -4.70 -0.26
C LEU A 109 5.82 -6.20 -0.36
N THR A 110 7.10 -6.56 -0.30
CA THR A 110 7.53 -7.97 -0.23
C THR A 110 6.98 -8.65 1.02
N TRP A 111 7.06 -7.98 2.16
CA TRP A 111 6.54 -8.52 3.42
C TRP A 111 5.02 -8.65 3.39
N GLU A 112 4.29 -7.65 2.88
CA GLU A 112 2.82 -7.68 2.75
C GLU A 112 2.38 -8.85 1.86
N ASN A 113 3.09 -9.10 0.75
CA ASN A 113 2.81 -10.25 -0.12
C ASN A 113 2.99 -11.60 0.59
N GLN A 114 3.92 -11.70 1.54
CA GLN A 114 4.16 -12.91 2.32
C GLN A 114 3.17 -13.08 3.47
N HIS A 115 2.49 -12.00 3.90
CA HIS A 115 1.63 -11.99 5.07
C HIS A 115 0.29 -11.25 4.80
N PRO A 116 -0.52 -11.72 3.85
CA PRO A 116 -1.70 -10.99 3.38
C PRO A 116 -2.82 -10.79 4.41
N ASP A 117 -2.79 -11.53 5.53
CA ASP A 117 -3.79 -11.45 6.61
C ASP A 117 -3.41 -10.48 7.74
N SER A 118 -2.32 -9.71 7.59
CA SER A 118 -1.71 -8.92 8.67
C SER A 118 -2.23 -7.51 8.85
#